data_AF-A0A842MN09-F1
#
_entry.id   AF-A0A842MN09-F1
#
_cell.length_a   1.000
_cell.length_b   1.000
_cell.length_c   1.000
_cell.angle_alpha   90.00
_cell.angle_beta   90.00
_cell.angle_gamma   90.00
#
_symmetry.space_group_name_H-M   'P 1'
#
loop_
_entity.id
_entity.type
_entity.pdbx_description
1 polymer ?
#
loop_
_entity_poly.entity_id
_entity_poly.type
_entity_poly.pdbx_seq_one_letter_code
_entity_poly.pdbx_strand_id
1 'polypeptide(L)' 'VEVKFYSSRLELSGALETKIRNLFTIGDGAGVTRGLIQASASGVIVAKEILKREKQKTKIAPKAARTP' A
#
# COMPACT_ATOMS: atom_id res chain seq x y z
N VAL A 1 11.67 1.72 -29.48
CA VAL A 1 11.11 2.85 -28.70
C VAL A 1 10.69 2.30 -27.36
N GLU A 2 11.43 2.65 -26.30
CA GLU A 2 11.03 2.36 -24.92
C GLU A 2 10.06 3.47 -24.52
N VAL A 3 8.78 3.16 -24.41
CA VAL A 3 7.76 4.13 -23.98
C VAL A 3 7.98 4.38 -22.49
N LYS A 4 8.91 5.30 -22.19
CA LYS A 4 9.07 5.85 -20.85
C LYS A 4 7.84 6.69 -20.59
N PHE A 5 6.98 6.21 -19.69
CA PHE A 5 5.80 6.94 -19.23
C PHE A 5 6.25 8.17 -18.45
N TYR A 6 6.62 9.24 -19.16
CA TYR A 6 7.09 10.51 -18.61
C TYR A 6 6.02 11.26 -17.79
N SER A 7 4.80 10.72 -17.67
CA SER A 7 3.69 11.34 -16.91
C SER A 7 2.99 10.41 -15.91
N SER A 8 3.44 9.16 -15.72
CA SER A 8 2.80 8.23 -14.78
C SER A 8 3.46 8.24 -13.40
N ARG A 9 3.72 9.42 -12.84
CA ARG A 9 3.92 9.50 -11.39
C ARG A 9 2.57 9.20 -10.75
N LEU A 10 2.39 7.94 -10.34
CA LEU A 10 1.23 7.52 -9.57
C LEU A 10 1.11 8.49 -8.39
N GLU A 11 -0.05 9.14 -8.28
CA GLU A 11 -0.38 9.89 -7.08
C GLU A 11 -0.60 8.88 -5.96
N LEU A 12 0.29 8.92 -4.97
CA LEU A 12 0.29 8.00 -3.84
C LEU A 12 0.08 8.75 -2.54
N SER A 13 -0.64 8.12 -1.62
CA SER A 13 -0.72 8.55 -0.24
C SER A 13 0.62 8.33 0.49
N GLY A 14 0.75 8.85 1.71
CA GLY A 14 1.91 8.58 2.56
C GLY A 14 2.11 7.10 2.92
N ALA A 15 1.12 6.24 2.65
CA ALA A 15 1.20 4.80 2.80
C ALA A 15 1.41 4.05 1.47
N LEU A 16 1.76 4.76 0.39
CA LEU A 16 1.98 4.23 -0.96
C LEU A 16 0.72 3.60 -1.58
N GLU A 17 -0.44 4.07 -1.16
CA GLU A 17 -1.73 3.69 -1.74
C GLU A 17 -2.08 4.60 -2.90
N THR A 18 -2.57 4.03 -3.98
CA THR A 18 -3.08 4.77 -5.14
C THR A 18 -4.42 5.44 -4.82
N LYS A 19 -4.97 6.18 -5.80
CA LYS A 19 -6.37 6.66 -5.73
C LYS A 19 -7.38 5.51 -5.62
N ILE A 20 -7.01 4.30 -6.02
CA ILE A 20 -7.85 3.11 -5.89
C ILE A 20 -7.62 2.53 -4.49
N ARG A 21 -8.70 2.44 -3.71
CA ARG A 21 -8.67 1.93 -2.34
C ARG A 21 -8.18 0.49 -2.30
N ASN A 22 -7.29 0.22 -1.35
CA ASN A 22 -6.59 -1.06 -1.15
C ASN A 22 -5.68 -1.48 -2.31
N LEU A 23 -5.40 -0.59 -3.28
CA LEU A 23 -4.40 -0.81 -4.31
C LEU A 23 -3.14 -0.01 -3.94
N PHE A 24 -2.07 -0.73 -3.62
CA PHE A 24 -0.79 -0.17 -3.22
C PHE A 24 0.27 -0.45 -4.28
N THR A 25 1.24 0.45 -4.39
CA THR A 25 2.35 0.30 -5.35
C THR A 25 3.68 0.55 -4.64
N ILE A 26 4.66 -0.30 -4.90
CA ILE A 26 5.98 -0.26 -4.26
C ILE A 26 7.10 -0.36 -5.30
N GLY A 27 8.32 -0.07 -4.88
CA GLY A 27 9.49 -0.20 -5.74
C GLY A 27 9.60 0.85 -6.85
N ASP A 28 10.54 0.60 -7.76
CA ASP A 28 10.95 1.59 -8.76
C ASP A 28 9.87 1.80 -9.84
N GLY A 29 9.08 0.76 -10.13
CA GLY A 29 7.95 0.83 -11.06
C GLY A 29 6.81 1.75 -10.60
N ALA A 30 6.74 2.04 -9.30
CA ALA A 30 5.84 3.04 -8.73
C ALA A 30 6.40 4.47 -8.79
N GLY A 31 7.68 4.64 -9.16
CA GLY A 31 8.39 5.92 -9.11
C GLY A 31 8.72 6.38 -7.68
N VAL A 32 8.64 5.49 -6.70
CA VAL A 32 8.80 5.78 -5.26
C VAL A 32 10.24 5.60 -4.79
N THR A 33 11.00 4.73 -5.46
CA THR A 33 12.33 4.31 -5.01
C THR A 33 13.36 4.47 -6.13
N ARG A 34 14.65 4.42 -5.78
CA ARG A 34 15.78 4.44 -6.72
C ARG A 34 16.81 3.37 -6.37
N GLY A 35 16.33 2.15 -6.16
CA GLY A 35 17.19 1.00 -5.87
C GLY A 35 16.61 0.01 -4.88
N LEU A 36 17.26 -1.16 -4.84
CA LEU A 36 16.76 -2.35 -4.15
C LEU A 36 16.43 -2.13 -2.68
N ILE A 37 17.29 -1.42 -1.94
CA ILE A 37 17.09 -1.19 -0.50
C ILE A 37 15.81 -0.38 -0.25
N GLN A 38 15.60 0.68 -1.03
CA GLN A 38 14.39 1.51 -0.92
C GLN A 38 13.15 0.74 -1.38
N ALA A 39 13.26 -0.05 -2.45
CA ALA A 39 12.18 -0.93 -2.91
C ALA A 39 11.74 -1.91 -1.81
N SER A 40 12.69 -2.57 -1.15
CA SER A 40 12.41 -3.46 -0.03
C SER A 40 11.76 -2.73 1.16
N ALA A 41 12.28 -1.56 1.53
CA ALA A 41 11.71 -0.75 2.62
C ALA A 41 10.26 -0.32 2.31
N SER A 42 9.97 0.06 1.07
CA SER A 42 8.64 0.46 0.62
C SER A 42 7.61 -0.68 0.77
N GLY A 43 8.03 -1.93 0.52
CA GLY A 43 7.20 -3.12 0.77
C GLY A 43 6.82 -3.29 2.25
N VAL A 44 7.76 -3.07 3.16
CA VAL A 44 7.51 -3.16 4.61
C VAL A 44 6.52 -2.09 5.08
N ILE A 45 6.59 -0.88 4.53
CA ILE A 45 5.66 0.21 4.86
C ILE A 45 4.22 -0.19 4.48
N VAL A 46 4.02 -0.66 3.24
CA VAL A 46 2.70 -1.11 2.76
C VAL A 46 2.19 -2.29 3.58
N ALA A 47 3.03 -3.28 3.86
CA ALA A 47 2.64 -4.44 4.65
C ALA A 47 2.14 -4.05 6.06
N LYS A 48 2.81 -3.09 6.72
CA LYS A 48 2.38 -2.57 8.02
C LYS A 48 1.03 -1.87 7.95
N GLU A 49 0.78 -1.10 6.89
CA GLU A 49 -0.50 -0.42 6.70
C GLU A 49 -1.64 -1.44 6.45
N ILE A 50 -1.41 -2.45 5.62
CA ILE A 50 -2.38 -3.53 5.38
C ILE A 50 -2.70 -4.24 6.70
N LEU A 51 -1.68 -4.67 7.46
CA LEU A 51 -1.88 -5.33 8.75
C LEU A 51 -2.66 -4.46 9.75
N LYS A 52 -2.39 -3.15 9.77
CA LYS A 52 -3.13 -2.20 10.61
C LYS A 52 -4.61 -2.14 10.23
N ARG A 53 -4.92 -2.08 8.93
CA ARG A 53 -6.31 -2.06 8.41
C ARG A 53 -7.03 -3.38 8.68
N GLU A 54 -6.38 -4.51 8.45
CA GLU A 54 -6.96 -5.83 8.72
C GLU A 54 -7.24 -6.00 10.22
N LYS A 55 -6.33 -5.61 11.12
CA LYS A 55 -6.58 -5.62 12.56
C LYS A 55 -7.76 -4.72 12.96
N GLN A 56 -7.95 -3.57 12.33
CA GLN A 56 -9.09 -2.70 12.59
C GLN A 56 -10.41 -3.33 12.14
N LYS A 57 -10.45 -3.94 10.94
CA LYS A 57 -11.62 -4.73 10.49
C LYS A 57 -11.97 -5.82 11.51
N THR A 58 -10.97 -6.56 11.99
CA THR A 58 -11.16 -7.64 12.98
C THR A 58 -11.54 -7.14 14.37
N LYS A 59 -11.25 -5.87 14.74
CA LYS A 59 -11.73 -5.28 16.00
C LYS A 59 -13.17 -4.78 15.94
N ILE A 60 -13.66 -4.43 14.75
CA ILE A 60 -15.02 -3.92 14.54
C ILE A 60 -16.00 -5.10 14.32
N ALA A 61 -15.56 -6.18 13.69
CA ALA A 61 -16.37 -7.37 13.42
C ALA A 61 -16.79 -8.28 14.61
N PRO A 62 -16.11 -8.36 15.77
CA PRO A 62 -16.34 -9.46 16.72
C PRO A 62 -17.40 -9.13 17.79
N LYS A 63 -18.06 -7.96 17.74
CA LYS A 63 -19.03 -7.56 18.78
C LYS A 63 -20.46 -8.09 18.54
N ALA A 64 -20.76 -8.62 17.35
CA ALA A 64 -22.12 -9.06 17.00
C ALA A 64 -22.39 -10.57 17.23
N ALA A 65 -21.37 -11.38 17.53
CA ALA A 65 -21.49 -12.85 17.61
C ALA A 65 -21.44 -13.42 19.05
N ARG A 66 -21.60 -12.58 20.07
CA ARG A 66 -21.64 -12.99 21.48
C ARG A 66 -22.82 -12.34 22.20
N THR A 67 -24.01 -12.88 21.99
CA THR A 67 -25.12 -12.79 22.94
C THR A 67 -25.64 -14.21 23.20
N PRO A 68 -26.03 -14.52 24.45
CA PRO A 68 -26.18 -15.87 24.99
C PRO A 68 -27.24 -16.72 24.30
#